data_AF-A0A957B4D3-F1
#
_entry.id   AF-A0A957B4D3-F1
#
_cell.length_a   1.000
_cell.length_b   1.000
_cell.length_c   1.000
_cell.angle_alpha   90.00
_cell.angle_beta   90.00
_cell.angle_gamma   90.00
#
_symmetry.space_group_name_H-M   'P 1'
#
loop_
_entity.id
_entity.type
_entity.pdbx_description
1 polymer ?
#
loop_
_entity_poly.entity_id
_entity_poly.type
_entity_poly.pdbx_seq_one_letter_code
_entity_poly.pdbx_strand_id
1 'polypeptide(L)' 'PVYVVLSGELGSQEVAPYSLDFVRVPYDVEKQIERAHALNMPETDPYAVELRTAVYRGIQEKQEKAKKPRRKQRS' A
#
# COMPACT_ATOMS: atom_id res chain seq x y z
N PRO A 1 2.21 -4.81 3.62
CA PRO A 1 1.83 -6.06 2.94
C PRO A 1 1.24 -7.07 3.94
N VAL A 2 0.32 -7.93 3.50
CA VAL A 2 -0.24 -9.06 4.26
C VAL A 2 -0.04 -10.31 3.41
N TYR A 3 0.43 -11.39 4.03
CA TYR A 3 0.50 -12.71 3.42
C TYR A 3 -0.55 -13.61 4.06
N VAL A 4 -1.02 -14.60 3.31
CA VAL A 4 -1.90 -15.64 3.83
C VAL A 4 -1.13 -16.95 3.83
N VAL A 5 -1.02 -17.57 4.99
CA VAL A 5 -0.47 -18.93 5.14
C VAL A 5 -1.64 -19.88 5.19
N LEU A 6 -1.66 -20.84 4.28
CA LEU A 6 -2.62 -21.95 4.27
C LEU A 6 -1.96 -23.18 4.88
N SER A 7 -2.54 -23.71 5.95
CA SER A 7 -2.02 -24.86 6.69
C SER A 7 -3.06 -25.98 6.72
N GLY A 8 -2.69 -27.19 6.33
CA GLY A 8 -3.57 -28.36 6.30
C GLY A 8 -2.86 -29.58 5.71
N GLU A 9 -3.57 -30.71 5.60
CA GLU A 9 -3.03 -31.92 4.97
C GLU A 9 -3.22 -31.85 3.44
N LEU A 10 -2.11 -31.63 2.74
CA LEU A 10 -2.13 -31.55 1.28
C LEU A 10 -2.40 -32.93 0.67
N GLY A 11 -3.44 -33.02 -0.16
CA GLY A 11 -3.77 -34.24 -0.91
C GLY A 11 -4.63 -35.24 -0.13
N SER A 12 -5.18 -34.86 1.03
CA SER A 12 -6.13 -35.71 1.75
C SER A 12 -7.37 -35.99 0.87
N GLN A 13 -7.77 -37.26 0.80
CA GLN A 13 -9.00 -37.69 0.11
C GLN A 13 -10.22 -37.66 1.04
N GLU A 14 -10.00 -37.43 2.33
CA GLU A 14 -11.05 -37.29 3.34
C GLU A 14 -11.24 -35.82 3.71
N VAL A 15 -12.42 -35.48 4.24
CA VAL A 15 -12.69 -34.11 4.70
C VAL A 15 -11.85 -33.82 5.94
N ALA A 16 -10.85 -32.97 5.79
CA ALA A 16 -9.93 -32.57 6.85
C ALA A 16 -9.99 -31.05 7.12
N PRO A 17 -9.77 -30.62 8.38
CA PRO A 17 -9.68 -29.21 8.70
C PRO A 17 -8.41 -28.57 8.10
N TYR A 18 -8.49 -27.28 7.81
CA TYR A 18 -7.35 -26.44 7.45
C TYR A 18 -7.47 -25.07 8.11
N SER A 19 -6.40 -24.29 8.10
CA SER A 19 -6.32 -22.95 8.70
C SER A 19 -5.77 -21.93 7.70
N LEU A 20 -6.21 -20.69 7.86
CA LEU A 20 -5.74 -19.52 7.10
C LEU A 20 -5.23 -18.47 8.06
N ASP A 21 -3.93 -18.22 8.04
CA ASP A 21 -3.28 -17.26 8.90
C ASP A 21 -2.89 -16.00 8.12
N PHE A 22 -3.48 -14.86 8.48
CA PHE A 22 -3.17 -13.57 7.89
C PHE A 22 -1.98 -12.93 8.63
N VAL A 23 -0.81 -12.95 8.02
CA VAL A 23 0.44 -12.52 8.65
C VAL A 23 0.92 -11.18 8.07
N ARG A 24 1.21 -10.25 8.98
CA ARG A 24 1.91 -9.00 8.68
C ARG A 24 3.41 -9.22 8.91
N VAL A 25 4.19 -9.13 7.83
CA VAL A 25 5.65 -9.14 7.94
C VAL A 25 6.12 -7.70 8.14
N PRO A 26 6.82 -7.38 9.25
CA PRO A 26 7.40 -6.06 9.44
C PRO A 26 8.48 -5.82 8.38
N TYR A 27 8.49 -4.61 7.84
CA TYR A 27 9.50 -4.17 6.90
C TYR A 27 9.82 -2.71 7.15
N ASP A 28 11.01 -2.29 6.74
CA ASP A 28 11.48 -0.93 6.88
C ASP A 28 10.95 -0.08 5.72
N VAL A 29 9.92 0.72 6.02
CA VAL A 29 9.29 1.65 5.08
C VAL A 29 10.30 2.68 4.57
N GLU A 30 11.17 3.19 5.43
CA GLU A 30 12.10 4.26 5.08
C GLU A 30 13.19 3.76 4.13
N LYS A 31 13.71 2.54 4.35
CA LYS A 31 14.62 1.90 3.38
C LYS A 31 14.01 1.70 2.00
N GLN A 32 12.71 1.41 1.92
CA GLN A 32 12.05 1.28 0.61
C GLN A 32 11.93 2.63 -0.09
N ILE A 33 11.61 3.68 0.66
CA ILE A 33 11.53 5.05 0.14
C ILE A 33 12.91 5.53 -0.34
N GLU A 34 13.96 5.33 0.47
CA GLU A 34 15.34 5.66 0.10
C GLU A 34 15.76 4.96 -1.20
N ARG A 35 15.45 3.67 -1.33
CA ARG A 35 15.74 2.90 -2.54
C ARG A 35 14.96 3.40 -3.75
N ALA A 36 13.69 3.81 -3.57
CA ALA A 36 12.89 4.37 -4.66
C ALA A 36 13.48 5.69 -5.17
N HIS A 37 13.96 6.56 -4.27
CA HIS A 37 14.71 7.76 -4.64
C HIS A 37 16.03 7.42 -5.35
N ALA A 38 16.81 6.48 -4.83
CA ALA A 38 18.08 6.07 -5.43
C ALA A 38 17.91 5.52 -6.86
N LEU A 39 16.78 4.87 -7.14
CA LEU A 39 16.42 4.36 -8.46
C LEU A 39 15.72 5.39 -9.35
N ASN A 40 15.52 6.62 -8.88
CA ASN A 40 14.74 7.67 -9.54
C ASN A 40 13.37 7.15 -10.04
N MET A 41 12.68 6.38 -9.18
CA MET A 41 11.37 5.85 -9.53
C MET A 41 10.39 7.01 -9.77
N PRO A 42 9.53 6.92 -10.79
CA PRO A 42 8.49 7.91 -11.00
C PRO A 42 7.54 7.94 -9.79
N GLU A 43 7.01 9.13 -9.48
CA GLU A 43 6.04 9.33 -8.40
C GLU A 43 6.50 8.83 -7.02
N THR A 44 7.81 8.95 -6.73
CA THR A 44 8.38 8.53 -5.45
C THR A 44 7.78 9.28 -4.26
N ASP A 45 7.52 10.59 -4.35
CA ASP A 45 6.95 11.35 -3.22
C ASP A 45 5.50 10.92 -2.91
N PRO A 46 4.59 10.80 -3.89
CA PRO A 46 3.27 10.20 -3.65
C PRO A 46 3.34 8.75 -3.12
N TYR A 47 4.31 7.95 -3.58
CA TYR A 47 4.54 6.60 -3.07
C TYR A 47 4.96 6.60 -1.60
N ALA A 48 5.84 7.52 -1.20
CA ALA A 48 6.27 7.66 0.19
C ALA A 48 5.11 8.01 1.13
N VAL A 49 4.21 8.90 0.71
CA VAL A 49 2.98 9.21 1.46
C VAL A 49 2.10 7.98 1.62
N GLU A 50 1.94 7.19 0.55
CA GLU A 50 1.15 5.95 0.58
C GLU A 50 1.70 4.96 1.60
N LEU A 51 3.02 4.72 1.61
CA LEU A 51 3.63 3.78 2.56
C LEU A 51 3.52 4.24 4.02
N ARG A 52 3.65 5.55 4.30
CA ARG A 52 3.62 6.09 5.67
C ARG A 52 2.21 6.24 6.24
N THR A 53 1.22 6.49 5.37
CA THR A 53 -0.12 6.90 5.81
C THR A 53 -1.25 5.97 5.37
N ALA A 54 -0.95 5.00 4.49
CA ALA A 54 -1.94 4.17 3.79
C ALA A 54 -2.96 4.97 2.94
N VAL A 55 -2.67 6.24 2.63
CA VAL A 55 -3.47 7.04 1.70
C VAL A 55 -2.92 6.86 0.30
N TYR A 56 -3.66 6.16 -0.56
CA TYR A 56 -3.23 5.85 -1.93
C TYR A 56 -3.23 7.07 -2.85
N ARG A 57 -2.34 7.08 -3.86
CA ARG A 57 -2.13 8.19 -4.82
C ARG A 57 -3.41 8.81 -5.39
N GLY A 58 -4.36 7.98 -5.84
CA GLY A 58 -5.64 8.46 -6.40
C GLY A 58 -6.54 9.22 -5.40
N ILE A 59 -6.30 9.06 -4.09
CA ILE A 59 -6.95 9.81 -3.01
C ILE A 59 -6.14 11.07 -2.69
N GLN A 60 -4.81 10.97 -2.67
CA GLN A 60 -3.92 12.11 -2.43
C GLN A 60 -4.18 13.25 -3.42
N GLU A 61 -4.30 12.93 -4.72
CA GLU A 61 -4.63 13.93 -5.75
C GLU A 61 -5.96 14.66 -5.48
N LYS A 62 -6.99 13.92 -5.04
CA LYS A 62 -8.31 14.50 -4.74
C LYS A 62 -8.22 15.44 -3.54
N GLN A 63 -7.45 15.05 -2.52
CA GLN A 63 -7.20 15.91 -1.35
C GLN A 63 -6.41 17.16 -1.71
N GLU A 64 -5.40 17.05 -2.58
CA GLU A 64 -4.64 18.20 -3.04
C GLU A 64 -5.52 19.17 -3.86
N LYS A 65 -6.34 18.64 -4.77
CA LYS A 65 -7.32 19.42 -5.55
C LYS A 65 -8.35 20.11 -4.65
N ALA A 66 -8.80 19.45 -3.57
CA ALA A 66 -9.74 20.01 -2.61
C ALA A 66 -9.11 21.12 -1.73
N LYS A 67 -7.80 21.06 -1.48
CA LYS A 67 -7.06 22.08 -0.70
C LYS A 67 -6.73 23.34 -1.52
N LYS A 68 -6.66 23.26 -2.85
CA LYS A 68 -6.39 24.43 -3.71
C LYS A 68 -7.62 25.38 -3.68
N PRO A 69 -7.43 26.69 -3.42
CA PRO A 69 -8.55 27.62 -3.42
C PRO A 69 -9.19 27.67 -4.82
N ARG A 70 -10.52 27.54 -4.87
CA ARG A 70 -11.28 27.73 -6.11
C ARG A 70 -11.05 29.15 -6.60
N ARG A 71 -10.18 29.32 -7.59
CA ARG A 71 -9.91 30.60 -8.24
C ARG A 71 -11.24 31.09 -8.82
N LYS A 72 -11.87 32.08 -8.18
CA LYS A 72 -13.10 32.70 -8.66
C LYS A 72 -12.80 33.27 -10.04
N GLN A 73 -13.32 32.62 -11.09
CA GLN A 73 -13.46 33.24 -12.41
C GLN A 73 -14.43 34.41 -12.21
N ARG A 74 -13.86 35.60 -12.01
CA ARG A 74 -14.54 36.85 -12.24
C ARG A 74 -14.19 37.26 -13.67
N SER A 75 -15.18 37.25 -14.55
CA SER A 75 -15.31 38.24 -15.62
C SER A 75 -16.77 38.34 -16.02
#